data_AF-A0AAV5U484-F1
#
_entry.id   AF-A0AAV5U484-F1
#
_cell.length_a   1.000
_cell.length_b   1.000
_cell.length_c   1.000
_cell.angle_alpha   90.00
_cell.angle_beta   90.00
_cell.angle_gamma   90.00
#
_symmetry.space_group_name_H-M   'P 1'
#
loop_
_entity.id
_entity.type
_entity.pdbx_description
1 polymer ?
#
loop_
_entity_poly.entity_id
_entity_poly.type
_entity_poly.pdbx_seq_one_letter_code
_entity_poly.pdbx_strand_id
1 'polypeptide(L)'
;VKDDKINVEIPFSIIRMKGVKIIPRIDFTDPKEPRNDVALVIEGEKIYVNKYLSINSPVFNAMFYGNFAEKDKIEIKIEDASREEFLEMLHVIY
;
A
#
# COMPACT_ATOMS: atom_id res chain seq x y z
N VAL A 1 -18.50 -49.64 19.31
CA VAL A 1 -17.33 -48.81 18.96
C VAL A 1 -17.65 -47.41 19.43
N LYS A 2 -17.07 -46.96 20.55
CA LYS A 2 -17.30 -45.60 21.09
C LYS A 2 -16.11 -44.75 20.69
N ASP A 3 -16.39 -43.63 20.04
CA ASP A 3 -15.47 -42.62 19.51
C ASP A 3 -14.30 -42.30 20.44
N ASP A 4 -13.11 -42.63 19.95
CA ASP A 4 -11.82 -42.50 20.64
C ASP A 4 -11.16 -41.17 20.26
N LYS A 5 -11.81 -40.05 20.61
CA LYS A 5 -11.35 -38.71 20.22
C LYS A 5 -11.11 -37.82 21.43
N ILE A 6 -9.84 -37.51 21.66
CA ILE A 6 -9.39 -36.58 22.70
C ILE A 6 -8.98 -35.28 22.01
N ASN A 7 -9.68 -34.18 22.34
CA ASN A 7 -9.30 -32.84 21.93
C ASN A 7 -8.53 -32.16 23.06
N VAL A 8 -7.38 -31.58 22.74
CA VAL A 8 -6.55 -30.85 23.69
C VAL A 8 -6.40 -29.42 23.18
N GLU A 9 -6.90 -28.46 23.96
CA GLU A 9 -6.71 -27.03 23.72
C GLU A 9 -5.77 -26.49 24.80
N ILE A 10 -4.68 -25.85 24.38
CA ILE A 10 -3.71 -25.24 25.29
C ILE A 10 -3.69 -23.74 24.99
N PRO A 11 -4.22 -22.89 25.90
CA PRO A 11 -4.08 -21.46 25.76
C PRO A 11 -2.63 -21.10 26.05
N PHE A 12 -1.94 -20.53 25.07
CA PHE A 12 -0.63 -19.94 25.26
C PHE A 12 -0.65 -18.47 24.83
N SER A 13 0.22 -17.68 25.44
CA SER A 13 0.38 -16.27 25.12
C SER A 13 1.83 -15.99 24.78
N ILE A 14 2.04 -15.34 23.64
CA ILE A 14 3.38 -14.89 23.22
C ILE A 14 3.76 -13.69 24.09
N ILE A 15 4.61 -13.93 25.08
CA ILE A 15 5.05 -12.91 26.04
C ILE A 15 6.16 -12.01 25.51
N ARG A 16 6.98 -12.50 24.55
CA ARG A 16 8.09 -11.74 23.98
C ARG A 16 8.62 -12.37 22.71
N MET A 17 8.84 -11.55 21.67
CA MET A 17 9.56 -11.94 20.46
C MET A 17 10.82 -11.07 20.33
N LYS A 18 11.96 -11.68 19.97
CA LYS A 18 13.21 -10.98 19.65
C LYS A 18 13.61 -11.35 18.22
N GLY A 19 14.14 -10.39 17.46
CA GLY A 19 14.63 -10.62 16.10
C GLY A 19 13.58 -10.47 14.99
N VAL A 20 12.32 -10.19 15.32
CA VAL A 20 11.34 -9.76 14.31
C VAL A 20 11.57 -8.29 14.01
N LYS A 21 12.08 -7.99 12.80
CA LYS A 21 12.07 -6.63 12.27
C LYS A 21 10.66 -6.34 11.78
N ILE A 22 9.87 -5.63 12.58
CA ILE A 22 8.59 -5.08 12.11
C ILE A 22 8.98 -3.99 11.10
N ILE A 23 8.78 -4.27 9.82
CA ILE A 23 8.85 -3.24 8.78
C ILE A 23 7.50 -2.52 8.87
N PRO A 24 7.47 -1.23 9.24
CA PRO A 24 6.22 -0.48 9.23
C PRO A 24 5.69 -0.49 7.81
N ARG A 25 4.51 -1.11 7.60
CA ARG A 25 3.79 -1.01 6.35
C ARG A 25 3.13 0.36 6.30
N ILE A 26 3.36 1.08 5.21
CA ILE A 26 2.70 2.35 4.98
C ILE A 26 1.23 2.07 4.68
N ASP A 27 0.34 2.77 5.36
CA ASP A 27 -1.08 2.74 5.05
C ASP A 27 -1.36 3.75 3.94
N PHE A 28 -1.46 3.26 2.70
CA PHE A 28 -1.78 4.09 1.54
C PHE A 28 -3.27 4.46 1.44
N THR A 29 -4.10 4.03 2.41
CA THR A 29 -5.52 4.38 2.46
C THR A 29 -5.82 5.58 3.35
N ASP A 30 -4.84 6.05 4.15
CA ASP A 30 -5.03 7.21 5.02
C ASP A 30 -4.74 8.53 4.27
N PRO A 31 -5.78 9.37 4.02
CA PRO A 31 -5.58 10.69 3.43
C PRO A 31 -4.88 11.69 4.37
N LYS A 32 -4.76 11.39 5.66
CA LYS A 32 -4.27 12.34 6.68
C LYS A 32 -2.76 12.34 6.85
N GLU A 33 -2.04 11.46 6.16
CA GLU A 33 -0.59 11.47 6.17
C GLU A 33 -0.09 12.76 5.47
N PRO A 34 0.53 13.70 6.21
CA PRO A 34 0.90 15.03 5.69
C PRO A 34 1.89 14.99 4.53
N ARG A 35 2.55 13.85 4.30
CA ARG A 35 3.43 13.63 3.15
C ARG A 35 2.68 13.25 1.88
N ASN A 36 1.39 12.93 1.92
CA ASN A 36 0.63 12.58 0.71
C ASN A 36 0.18 13.85 -0.02
N ASP A 37 0.52 13.97 -1.30
CA ASP A 37 0.26 15.16 -2.12
C ASP A 37 -0.55 14.84 -3.39
N VAL A 38 -0.80 13.55 -3.67
CA VAL A 38 -1.62 13.08 -4.78
C VAL A 38 -2.35 11.79 -4.42
N ALA A 39 -3.57 11.63 -4.93
CA ALA A 39 -4.35 10.40 -4.85
C ALA A 39 -4.42 9.73 -6.23
N LEU A 40 -4.03 8.47 -6.30
CA LEU A 40 -4.18 7.62 -7.48
C LEU A 40 -5.46 6.80 -7.32
N VAL A 41 -6.34 6.82 -8.33
CA VAL A 41 -7.57 6.03 -8.36
C VAL A 41 -7.33 4.81 -9.23
N ILE A 42 -7.25 3.63 -8.62
CA ILE A 42 -7.01 2.35 -9.28
C ILE A 42 -8.19 1.44 -8.94
N GLU A 43 -8.84 0.86 -9.95
CA GLU A 43 -10.04 0.01 -9.77
C GLU A 43 -11.18 0.69 -8.98
N GLY A 44 -11.23 2.03 -9.00
CA GLY A 44 -12.22 2.83 -8.26
C GLY A 44 -11.86 3.11 -6.80
N GLU A 45 -10.75 2.57 -6.30
CA GLU A 45 -10.24 2.83 -4.96
C GLU A 45 -9.11 3.88 -4.96
N LYS A 46 -9.07 4.71 -3.92
CA LYS A 46 -8.05 5.75 -3.76
C LYS A 46 -6.83 5.22 -3.02
N ILE A 47 -5.66 5.55 -3.55
CA ILE A 47 -4.34 5.29 -2.97
C ILE A 47 -3.65 6.64 -2.82
N TYR A 48 -3.31 7.02 -1.60
CA TYR A 48 -2.67 8.28 -1.29
C TYR A 48 -1.15 8.11 -1.29
N VAL A 49 -0.44 8.89 -2.12
CA VAL A 49 1.01 8.80 -2.30
C VAL A 49 1.66 10.19 -2.35
N ASN A 50 2.99 10.22 -2.28
CA ASN A 50 3.80 11.41 -2.52
C ASN A 50 4.34 11.46 -3.96
N LYS A 51 4.40 12.65 -4.58
CA LYS A 51 4.98 12.91 -5.91
C LYS A 51 6.47 12.55 -6.03
N TYR A 52 7.19 12.29 -4.92
CA TYR A 52 8.54 11.70 -4.89
C TYR A 52 8.64 10.40 -5.70
N LEU A 53 7.51 9.72 -5.93
CA LEU A 53 7.43 8.59 -6.85
C LEU A 53 7.96 8.92 -8.26
N SER A 54 7.99 10.20 -8.66
CA SER A 54 8.62 10.68 -9.90
C SER A 54 10.12 10.42 -10.00
N ILE A 55 10.83 10.37 -8.87
CA ILE A 55 12.29 10.10 -8.85
C ILE A 55 12.54 8.65 -9.26
N ASN A 56 11.64 7.75 -8.87
CA ASN A 56 11.77 6.32 -9.08
C ASN A 56 11.17 5.85 -10.41
N SER A 57 10.45 6.73 -11.14
CA SER A 57 9.80 6.35 -12.39
C SER A 57 9.64 7.54 -13.34
N PRO A 58 10.17 7.44 -14.57
CA PRO A 58 9.96 8.47 -15.59
C PRO A 58 8.48 8.62 -15.98
N VAL A 59 7.67 7.56 -15.82
CA VAL A 59 6.22 7.60 -16.05
C VAL A 59 5.55 8.52 -15.04
N PHE A 60 5.82 8.36 -13.74
CA PHE A 60 5.26 9.23 -12.71
C PHE A 60 5.81 10.66 -12.80
N ASN A 61 7.07 10.83 -13.23
CA ASN A 61 7.60 12.16 -13.50
C ASN A 61 6.84 12.88 -14.61
N ALA A 62 6.59 12.19 -15.72
CA ALA A 62 5.77 12.73 -16.81
C ALA A 62 4.33 12.98 -16.36
N MET A 63 3.72 12.07 -15.59
CA MET A 63 2.35 12.20 -15.10
C MET A 63 2.15 13.39 -14.15
N PHE A 64 3.08 13.61 -13.20
CA PHE A 64 2.93 14.66 -12.17
C PHE A 64 3.45 16.03 -12.60
N TYR A 65 4.45 16.08 -13.47
CA TYR A 65 5.13 17.33 -13.84
C TYR A 65 5.12 17.64 -15.34
N GLY A 66 4.75 16.68 -16.18
CA GLY A 66 4.59 16.91 -17.61
C GLY A 66 3.42 17.85 -17.92
N ASN A 67 3.36 18.37 -19.15
CA ASN A 67 2.26 19.22 -19.61
C ASN A 67 1.03 18.39 -20.02
N PHE A 68 0.56 17.52 -19.12
CA PHE A 68 -0.66 16.74 -19.29
C PHE A 68 -1.78 17.30 -18.41
N ALA A 69 -3.01 16.86 -18.65
CA ALA A 69 -4.17 17.30 -17.88
C ALA A 69 -4.10 16.87 -16.40
N GLU A 70 -3.23 15.92 -16.08
CA GLU A 70 -2.99 15.36 -14.75
C GLU A 70 -2.11 16.23 -13.84
N LYS A 71 -1.31 17.14 -14.41
CA LYS A 71 -0.31 17.95 -13.66
C LYS A 71 -0.90 18.71 -12.47
N ASP A 72 -2.06 19.33 -12.69
CA ASP A 72 -2.75 20.17 -11.70
C ASP A 72 -3.82 19.38 -10.92
N LYS A 73 -3.93 18.06 -11.15
CA LYS A 73 -4.91 17.21 -10.47
C LYS A 73 -4.33 16.66 -9.18
N ILE A 74 -5.14 16.76 -8.13
CA ILE A 74 -4.92 16.07 -6.85
C ILE A 74 -5.38 14.60 -6.90
N GLU A 75 -6.18 14.24 -7.90
CA GLU A 75 -6.71 12.89 -8.13
C GLU A 75 -6.48 12.45 -9.58
N ILE A 76 -5.81 11.32 -9.77
CA ILE A 76 -5.43 10.80 -11.09
C ILE A 76 -5.94 9.37 -11.22
N LYS A 77 -6.75 9.10 -12.25
CA LYS A 77 -7.26 7.76 -12.53
C LYS A 77 -6.25 6.96 -13.34
N ILE A 78 -5.97 5.73 -12.93
CA ILE A 78 -5.14 4.76 -13.65
C ILE A 78 -6.04 3.56 -13.97
N GLU A 79 -6.25 3.31 -15.26
CA GLU A 79 -7.16 2.24 -15.73
C GLU A 79 -6.45 0.91 -15.98
N ASP A 80 -5.17 0.94 -16.36
CA ASP A 80 -4.36 -0.24 -16.71
C ASP A 80 -3.45 -0.68 -15.55
N ALA A 81 -3.99 -0.81 -14.33
CA ALA A 81 -3.25 -1.32 -13.19
C ALA A 81 -4.14 -2.12 -12.24
N SER A 82 -3.63 -3.26 -11.76
CA SER A 82 -4.19 -3.98 -10.62
C SER A 82 -3.83 -3.24 -9.33
N ARG A 83 -4.82 -3.00 -8.47
CA ARG A 83 -4.58 -2.34 -7.19
C ARG A 83 -3.59 -3.13 -6.32
N GLU A 84 -3.71 -4.45 -6.28
CA GLU A 84 -2.88 -5.31 -5.45
C GLU A 84 -1.41 -5.28 -5.91
N GLU A 85 -1.17 -5.44 -7.22
CA GLU A 85 0.18 -5.39 -7.78
C GLU A 85 0.83 -4.00 -7.57
N PHE A 86 0.02 -2.94 -7.68
CA PHE A 86 0.49 -1.57 -7.48
C PHE A 86 0.87 -1.30 -6.03
N LEU A 87 0.09 -1.78 -5.05
CA LEU A 87 0.43 -1.66 -3.64
C LEU A 87 1.73 -2.39 -3.29
N GLU A 88 1.93 -3.58 -3.85
CA GLU A 88 3.19 -4.33 -3.66
C GLU A 88 4.39 -3.59 -4.27
N MET A 89 4.21 -2.96 -5.45
CA MET A 89 5.24 -2.07 -6.02
C MET A 89 5.55 -0.90 -5.07
N LEU A 90 4.54 -0.25 -4.51
CA LEU A 90 4.72 0.88 -3.59
C LEU A 90 5.46 0.47 -2.31
N HIS A 91 5.20 -0.72 -1.76
CA HIS A 91 5.94 -1.27 -0.63
C HIS A 91 7.43 -1.50 -0.89
N VAL A 92 7.85 -1.62 -2.16
CA VAL A 92 9.26 -1.76 -2.54
C VAL A 92 9.92 -0.39 -2.75
N ILE A 93 9.16 0.60 -3.22
CA ILE A 93 9.67 1.94 -3.51
C ILE A 93 9.84 2.78 -2.24
N TYR A 94 8.93 2.63 -1.27
CA TYR A 94 8.94 3.34 0.01
C TYR A 94 9.72 2.59 1.10
#